data_AF-A0A2K0UTB3-F1
#
_entry.id   AF-A0A2K0UTB3-F1
#
_cell.length_a   1.000
_cell.length_b   1.000
_cell.length_c   1.000
_cell.angle_alpha   90.00
_cell.angle_beta   90.00
_cell.angle_gamma   90.00
#
_symmetry.space_group_name_H-M   'P 1'
#
loop_
_entity.id
_entity.type
_entity.pdbx_description
1 polymer ?
#
loop_
_entity_poly.entity_id
_entity_poly.type
_entity_poly.pdbx_seq_one_letter_code
_entity_poly.pdbx_strand_id
1 'polypeptide(L)'
;MDERRDLRKFPRGERCPECGARRWYLENGLRFCSNGHQVEGFIQFDIGDDVDAGQLGKKTKKDKEVKEKELRHLTGQAGKNLFLECLQLVLRQQLLWLVQSKGHREELETVVRDLWDLRIRGSGALLAEEETQQTGDGLATFSSQPTGTEKDDTPKTQGTRARSWNPEDNPDWPVPRMIETLALCYLGCLLLRIPTTIGELCAWANSRRMPYKLSYYDLPEEMQDRLPSAYTRALKLPLRSSLRGIDMHNAVLDLALSYHHNYGMVFPAISDTPTIVHFVRQLTLPGKCSQDAYPCLY
;
A
#
# COMPACT_ATOMS: atom_id res chain seq x y z
N MET A 1 -48.91 -18.67 -58.14
CA MET A 1 -47.59 -19.18 -57.72
C MET A 1 -46.85 -17.98 -57.16
N ASP A 2 -46.78 -17.82 -55.84
CA ASP A 2 -46.09 -16.69 -55.22
C ASP A 2 -44.59 -16.98 -55.20
N GLU A 3 -43.82 -16.23 -55.99
CA GLU A 3 -42.37 -16.21 -55.91
C GLU A 3 -41.98 -15.75 -54.50
N ARG A 4 -41.29 -16.61 -53.74
CA ARG A 4 -40.75 -16.26 -52.42
C ARG A 4 -39.71 -15.16 -52.61
N ARG A 5 -40.10 -13.90 -52.37
CA ARG A 5 -39.18 -12.75 -52.33
C ARG A 5 -38.11 -12.95 -51.26
N ASP A 6 -36.84 -12.82 -51.63
CA ASP A 6 -35.70 -12.93 -50.70
C ASP A 6 -35.59 -11.66 -49.83
N LEU A 7 -36.11 -11.73 -48.60
CA LEU A 7 -36.17 -10.60 -47.68
C LEU A 7 -34.90 -10.48 -46.82
N ARG A 8 -34.12 -9.43 -47.07
CA ARG A 8 -32.90 -9.06 -46.34
C ARG A 8 -33.18 -8.01 -45.27
N LYS A 9 -32.34 -7.91 -44.23
CA LYS A 9 -32.46 -6.88 -43.19
C LYS A 9 -31.79 -5.57 -43.63
N PHE A 10 -32.32 -4.43 -43.19
CA PHE A 10 -31.63 -3.14 -43.37
C PHE A 10 -30.35 -3.05 -42.50
N PRO A 11 -29.34 -2.27 -42.93
CA PRO A 11 -28.20 -1.88 -42.10
C PRO A 11 -28.61 -1.26 -40.76
N ARG A 12 -27.72 -1.32 -39.76
CA ARG A 12 -28.01 -0.78 -38.42
C ARG A 12 -28.31 0.71 -38.49
N GLY A 13 -29.53 1.10 -38.15
CA GLY A 13 -29.98 2.50 -38.13
C GLY A 13 -30.88 2.89 -39.31
N GLU A 14 -30.86 2.13 -40.41
CA GLU A 14 -31.71 2.38 -41.58
C GLU A 14 -33.05 1.65 -41.49
N ARG A 15 -34.10 2.27 -42.03
CA ARG A 15 -35.45 1.71 -42.18
C ARG A 15 -36.12 2.30 -43.42
N CYS A 16 -37.19 1.66 -43.89
CA CYS A 16 -38.02 2.26 -44.93
C CYS A 16 -38.57 3.63 -44.47
N PRO A 17 -38.41 4.71 -45.27
CA PRO A 17 -38.85 6.05 -44.89
C PRO A 17 -40.38 6.17 -44.78
N GLU A 18 -41.14 5.37 -45.54
CA GLU A 18 -42.60 5.47 -45.55
C GLU A 18 -43.29 4.62 -44.47
N CYS A 19 -42.78 3.40 -44.20
CA CYS A 19 -43.47 2.46 -43.30
C CYS A 19 -42.60 1.92 -42.15
N GLY A 20 -41.33 2.33 -42.06
CA GLY A 20 -40.44 1.89 -40.99
C GLY A 20 -40.06 0.40 -41.03
N ALA A 21 -40.38 -0.32 -42.11
CA ALA A 21 -40.02 -1.71 -42.29
C ALA A 21 -38.51 -1.92 -42.17
N ARG A 22 -38.13 -3.00 -41.49
CA ARG A 22 -36.74 -3.40 -41.22
C ARG A 22 -36.22 -4.47 -42.18
N ARG A 23 -37.03 -4.86 -43.16
CA ARG A 23 -36.69 -5.86 -44.19
C ARG A 23 -36.97 -5.30 -45.58
N TRP A 24 -36.19 -5.74 -46.56
CA TRP A 24 -36.24 -5.27 -47.95
C TRP A 24 -35.92 -6.41 -48.93
N TYR A 25 -36.33 -6.28 -50.18
CA TYR A 25 -35.99 -7.17 -51.28
C TYR A 25 -35.56 -6.37 -52.52
N LEU A 26 -34.86 -7.04 -53.44
CA LEU A 26 -34.47 -6.48 -54.74
C LEU A 26 -35.42 -6.97 -55.81
N GLU A 27 -35.89 -6.06 -56.65
CA GLU A 27 -36.66 -6.38 -57.84
C GLU A 27 -36.22 -5.40 -58.94
N ASN A 28 -35.71 -5.93 -60.06
CA ASN A 28 -35.25 -5.14 -61.21
C ASN A 28 -34.19 -4.06 -60.87
N GLY A 29 -33.24 -4.36 -59.98
CA GLY A 29 -32.17 -3.43 -59.58
C GLY A 29 -32.63 -2.30 -58.64
N LEU A 30 -33.91 -2.29 -58.25
CA LEU A 30 -34.48 -1.34 -57.31
C LEU A 30 -34.73 -2.02 -55.96
N ARG A 31 -34.49 -1.25 -54.89
CA ARG A 31 -34.67 -1.70 -53.51
C ARG A 31 -36.08 -1.41 -53.04
N PHE A 32 -36.82 -2.45 -52.66
CA PHE A 32 -38.17 -2.34 -52.09
C PHE A 32 -38.19 -2.80 -50.63
N CYS A 33 -38.98 -2.14 -49.78
CA CYS A 33 -39.21 -2.64 -48.43
C CYS A 33 -40.13 -3.88 -48.46
N SER A 34 -40.23 -4.62 -47.34
CA SER A 34 -41.11 -5.80 -47.25
C SER A 34 -42.58 -5.53 -47.59
N ASN A 35 -42.99 -4.26 -47.50
CA ASN A 35 -44.37 -3.82 -47.75
C ASN A 35 -44.54 -3.21 -49.16
N GLY A 36 -43.50 -3.21 -50.01
CA GLY A 36 -43.57 -2.78 -51.41
C GLY A 36 -43.22 -1.32 -51.70
N HIS A 37 -42.78 -0.52 -50.71
CA HIS A 37 -42.31 0.85 -50.95
C HIS A 37 -40.90 0.87 -51.53
N GLN A 38 -40.69 1.65 -52.59
CA GLN A 38 -39.38 1.85 -53.20
C GLN A 38 -38.50 2.72 -52.29
N VAL A 39 -37.27 2.29 -52.04
CA VAL A 39 -36.28 3.03 -51.25
C VAL A 39 -35.30 3.71 -52.20
N GLU A 40 -35.43 5.03 -52.34
CA GLU A 40 -34.56 5.85 -53.16
C GLU A 40 -33.16 6.00 -52.54
N GLY A 41 -32.12 6.19 -53.36
CA GLY A 41 -30.73 6.38 -52.91
C GLY A 41 -29.91 5.10 -52.68
N PHE A 42 -30.46 3.92 -52.97
CA PHE A 42 -29.68 2.68 -53.00
C PHE A 42 -28.95 2.56 -54.35
N ILE A 43 -27.61 2.59 -54.31
CA ILE A 43 -26.76 2.26 -55.45
C ILE A 43 -26.26 0.83 -55.22
N GLN A 44 -26.66 -0.10 -56.09
CA GLN A 44 -26.07 -1.42 -56.12
C GLN A 44 -24.64 -1.26 -56.63
N PHE A 45 -23.66 -1.40 -55.74
CA PHE A 45 -22.30 -1.69 -56.17
C PHE A 45 -22.30 -3.13 -56.64
N ASP A 46 -22.30 -3.34 -57.96
CA ASP A 46 -21.91 -4.62 -58.52
C ASP A 46 -20.44 -4.82 -58.15
N ILE A 47 -20.22 -5.57 -57.08
CA ILE A 47 -18.95 -6.24 -56.86
C ILE A 47 -18.96 -7.32 -57.95
N GLY A 48 -18.48 -6.95 -59.13
CA GLY A 48 -18.33 -7.84 -60.26
C GLY A 48 -17.60 -9.10 -59.82
N ASP A 49 -17.98 -10.22 -60.44
CA ASP A 49 -17.52 -11.57 -60.09
C ASP A 49 -16.07 -11.57 -59.63
N ASP A 50 -15.90 -12.05 -58.40
CA ASP A 50 -14.70 -12.10 -57.54
C ASP A 50 -13.56 -12.97 -58.13
N VAL A 51 -13.46 -13.07 -59.46
CA VAL A 51 -12.55 -13.96 -60.19
C VAL A 51 -11.35 -13.27 -60.83
N ASP A 52 -11.25 -11.93 -60.82
CA ASP A 52 -10.11 -11.24 -61.46
C ASP A 52 -9.50 -10.06 -60.68
N ALA A 53 -9.78 -9.98 -59.37
CA ALA A 53 -9.08 -9.05 -58.48
C ALA A 53 -7.99 -9.79 -57.69
N GLY A 54 -6.79 -9.85 -58.27
CA GLY A 54 -5.61 -10.44 -57.64
C GLY A 54 -5.43 -10.02 -56.18
N GLN A 55 -5.30 -11.04 -55.32
CA GLN A 55 -4.67 -11.02 -54.00
C GLN A 55 -4.80 -9.73 -53.16
N LEU A 56 -5.81 -9.76 -52.29
CA LEU A 56 -5.63 -9.57 -50.84
C LEU A 56 -4.69 -8.42 -50.45
N GLY A 57 -5.17 -7.19 -50.60
CA GLY A 57 -4.67 -6.07 -49.80
C GLY A 57 -4.83 -6.42 -48.31
N LYS A 58 -3.75 -6.91 -47.70
CA LYS A 58 -3.69 -7.27 -46.28
C LYS A 58 -3.99 -6.00 -45.48
N LYS A 59 -5.21 -5.87 -44.97
CA LYS A 59 -5.58 -4.78 -44.05
C LYS A 59 -4.74 -4.96 -42.78
N THR A 60 -3.57 -4.36 -42.74
CA THR A 60 -2.80 -4.16 -41.53
C THR A 60 -3.62 -3.23 -40.65
N LYS A 61 -4.31 -3.80 -39.65
CA LYS A 61 -4.71 -3.03 -38.47
C LYS A 61 -3.41 -2.39 -37.97
N LYS A 62 -3.38 -1.07 -37.94
CA LYS A 62 -2.30 -0.33 -37.28
C LYS A 62 -2.31 -0.81 -35.83
N ASP A 63 -1.34 -1.64 -35.46
CA ASP A 63 -1.17 -2.05 -34.07
C ASP A 63 -1.06 -0.77 -33.26
N LYS A 64 -2.00 -0.63 -32.33
CA LYS A 64 -1.96 0.45 -31.35
C LYS A 64 -0.64 0.25 -30.62
N GLU A 65 0.29 1.18 -30.77
CA GLU A 65 1.53 1.19 -30.00
C GLU A 65 1.16 0.93 -28.55
N VAL A 66 1.48 -0.27 -28.08
CA VAL A 66 1.43 -0.59 -26.67
C VAL A 66 2.58 0.22 -26.11
N LYS A 67 2.30 1.49 -25.76
CA LYS A 67 3.16 2.22 -24.82
C LYS A 67 3.37 1.23 -23.69
N GLU A 68 4.61 0.81 -23.50
CA GLU A 68 5.01 0.06 -22.32
C GLU A 68 4.42 0.81 -21.15
N LYS A 69 3.39 0.22 -20.55
CA LYS A 69 2.95 0.66 -19.24
C LYS A 69 4.03 0.11 -18.34
N GLU A 70 5.13 0.85 -18.22
CA GLU A 70 6.03 0.69 -17.09
C GLU A 70 5.11 0.57 -15.88
N LEU A 71 5.18 -0.55 -15.18
CA LEU A 71 4.40 -0.77 -13.98
C LEU A 71 4.83 0.32 -13.00
N ARG A 72 4.08 1.43 -12.98
CA ARG A 72 4.47 2.63 -12.23
C ARG A 72 4.69 2.31 -10.77
N HIS A 73 3.93 1.38 -10.21
CA HIS A 73 4.09 0.91 -8.85
C HIS A 73 4.68 -0.50 -8.82
N LEU A 74 5.61 -0.73 -7.90
CA LEU A 74 6.08 -2.07 -7.56
C LEU A 74 4.92 -2.89 -6.96
N THR A 75 5.02 -4.21 -7.00
CA THR A 75 4.03 -5.13 -6.43
C THR A 75 4.70 -6.20 -5.57
N GLY A 76 3.93 -6.85 -4.69
CA GLY A 76 4.43 -7.95 -3.86
C GLY A 76 5.55 -7.53 -2.91
N GLN A 77 6.59 -8.36 -2.82
CA GLN A 77 7.71 -8.17 -1.90
C GLN A 77 8.57 -6.94 -2.24
N ALA A 78 8.80 -6.65 -3.52
CA ALA A 78 9.52 -5.44 -3.93
C ALA A 78 8.84 -4.16 -3.43
N GLY A 79 7.50 -4.11 -3.46
CA GLY A 79 6.74 -2.99 -2.91
C GLY A 79 6.81 -2.90 -1.38
N LYS A 80 6.87 -4.04 -0.68
CA LYS A 80 7.09 -4.11 0.77
C LYS A 80 8.49 -3.58 1.13
N ASN A 81 9.53 -4.01 0.42
CA ASN A 81 10.90 -3.57 0.66
C ASN A 81 11.04 -2.05 0.46
N LEU A 82 10.50 -1.51 -0.64
CA LEU A 82 10.49 -0.07 -0.87
C LEU A 82 9.78 0.70 0.25
N PHE A 83 8.69 0.15 0.80
CA PHE A 83 8.02 0.76 1.94
C PHE A 83 8.89 0.75 3.21
N LEU A 84 9.65 -0.32 3.47
CA LEU A 84 10.59 -0.38 4.58
C LEU A 84 11.72 0.64 4.42
N GLU A 85 12.25 0.81 3.20
CA GLU A 85 13.24 1.85 2.89
C GLU A 85 12.69 3.26 3.14
N CYS A 86 11.44 3.52 2.72
CA CYS A 86 10.75 4.78 3.04
C CYS A 86 10.68 5.02 4.56
N LEU A 87 10.27 4.01 5.35
CA LEU A 87 10.22 4.12 6.82
C LEU A 87 11.60 4.37 7.42
N GLN A 88 12.63 3.71 6.90
CA GLN A 88 14.01 3.90 7.35
C GLN A 88 14.49 5.34 7.10
N LEU A 89 14.17 5.93 5.93
CA LEU A 89 14.50 7.34 5.66
C LEU A 89 13.78 8.28 6.62
N VAL A 90 12.49 8.04 6.89
CA VAL A 90 11.74 8.83 7.89
C VAL A 90 12.39 8.71 9.27
N LEU A 91 12.73 7.50 9.71
CA LEU A 91 13.37 7.25 11.00
C LEU A 91 14.73 7.95 11.10
N ARG A 92 15.55 7.91 10.04
CA ARG A 92 16.83 8.63 10.00
C ARG A 92 16.65 10.13 10.13
N GLN A 93 15.68 10.71 9.42
CA GLN A 93 15.40 12.14 9.46
C GLN A 93 14.85 12.58 10.83
N GLN A 94 14.08 11.71 11.50
CA GLN A 94 13.62 11.88 12.88
C GLN A 94 14.78 11.88 13.89
N LEU A 95 15.69 10.91 13.78
CA LEU A 95 16.87 10.80 14.65
C LEU A 95 17.83 11.97 14.45
N LEU A 96 18.08 12.36 13.20
CA LEU A 96 18.91 13.51 12.87
C LEU A 96 18.38 14.78 13.55
N TRP A 97 17.07 14.99 13.51
CA TRP A 97 16.44 16.13 14.17
C TRP A 97 16.57 16.05 15.71
N LEU A 98 16.39 14.86 16.30
CA LEU A 98 16.56 14.67 17.75
C LEU A 98 18.01 14.95 18.20
N VAL A 99 19.01 14.52 17.43
CA VAL A 99 20.42 14.77 17.74
C VAL A 99 20.77 16.23 17.51
N GLN A 100 20.53 16.77 16.31
CA GLN A 100 20.98 18.11 15.93
C GLN A 100 20.14 19.24 16.53
N SER A 101 18.81 19.13 16.51
CA SER A 101 17.92 20.22 16.95
C SER A 101 17.55 20.14 18.43
N LYS A 102 17.45 18.92 18.99
CA LYS A 102 17.14 18.73 20.41
C LYS A 102 18.36 18.46 21.28
N GLY A 103 19.52 18.16 20.70
CA GLY A 103 20.76 17.92 21.44
C GLY A 103 20.75 16.58 22.19
N HIS A 104 20.04 15.57 21.68
CA HIS A 104 20.16 14.21 22.20
C HIS A 104 21.55 13.62 21.90
N ARG A 105 21.96 12.61 22.69
CA ARG A 105 23.26 11.93 22.48
C ARG A 105 23.30 11.26 21.11
N GLU A 106 24.45 11.29 20.46
CA GLU A 106 24.67 10.64 19.15
C GLU A 106 24.47 9.12 19.20
N GLU A 107 24.72 8.50 20.36
CA GLU A 107 24.44 7.08 20.64
C GLU A 107 22.98 6.69 20.34
N LEU A 108 22.05 7.64 20.38
CA LEU A 108 20.63 7.42 20.08
C LEU A 108 20.44 6.88 18.67
N GLU A 109 21.22 7.36 17.70
CA GLU A 109 21.12 6.87 16.34
C GLU A 109 21.53 5.40 16.26
N THR A 110 22.64 5.02 16.90
CA THR A 110 23.13 3.65 16.94
C THR A 110 22.14 2.71 17.61
N VAL A 111 21.63 3.06 18.80
CA VAL A 111 20.66 2.23 19.51
C VAL A 111 19.38 2.02 18.70
N VAL A 112 18.86 3.08 18.07
CA VAL A 112 17.62 2.97 17.29
C VAL A 112 17.84 2.23 15.97
N ARG A 113 19.05 2.32 15.38
CA ARG A 113 19.46 1.51 14.22
C ARG A 113 19.46 0.02 14.58
N ASP A 114 20.07 -0.35 15.70
CA ASP A 114 20.14 -1.75 16.16
C ASP A 114 18.74 -2.30 16.45
N LEU A 115 17.87 -1.48 17.07
CA LEU A 115 16.47 -1.81 17.26
C LEU A 115 15.75 -2.01 15.91
N TRP A 116 15.91 -1.08 14.97
CA TRP A 116 15.32 -1.20 13.64
C TRP A 116 15.77 -2.47 12.92
N ASP A 117 17.05 -2.79 12.95
CA ASP A 117 17.60 -4.00 12.35
C ASP A 117 16.96 -5.25 12.97
N LEU A 118 16.87 -5.33 14.30
CA LEU A 118 16.14 -6.39 14.99
C LEU A 118 14.67 -6.46 14.54
N ARG A 119 13.99 -5.31 14.42
CA ARG A 119 12.58 -5.24 14.01
C ARG A 119 12.34 -5.82 12.62
N ILE A 120 13.27 -5.63 11.68
CA ILE A 120 13.11 -6.04 10.28
C ILE A 120 13.77 -7.38 9.92
N ARG A 121 14.54 -8.01 10.81
CA ARG A 121 15.20 -9.32 10.56
C ARG A 121 14.24 -10.38 9.99
N GLY A 122 13.03 -10.49 10.55
CA GLY A 122 12.03 -11.44 10.08
C GLY A 122 11.44 -11.13 8.70
N SER A 123 11.60 -9.91 8.18
CA SER A 123 11.08 -9.53 6.85
C SER A 123 11.84 -10.20 5.70
N GLY A 124 13.10 -10.57 5.94
CA GLY A 124 14.01 -11.12 4.94
C GLY A 124 13.86 -12.63 4.72
N ALA A 125 13.27 -13.38 5.66
CA ALA A 125 13.03 -14.81 5.46
C ALA A 125 12.10 -15.10 4.27
N LEU A 126 11.18 -14.18 3.97
CA LEU A 126 10.36 -14.21 2.76
C LEU A 126 11.18 -14.05 1.46
N LEU A 127 12.41 -13.50 1.53
CA LEU A 127 13.29 -13.33 0.36
C LEU A 127 13.95 -14.65 -0.06
N ALA A 128 14.29 -15.51 0.91
CA ALA A 128 14.94 -16.80 0.65
C ALA A 128 14.00 -17.80 -0.05
N GLU A 129 12.70 -17.71 0.24
CA GLU A 129 11.68 -18.54 -0.41
C GLU A 129 11.45 -18.15 -1.88
N GLU A 130 11.57 -16.87 -2.23
CA GLU A 130 11.41 -16.37 -3.60
C GLU A 130 12.65 -16.67 -4.48
N GLU A 131 13.88 -16.64 -3.94
CA GLU A 131 15.09 -17.03 -4.69
C GLU A 131 15.05 -18.51 -5.10
N THR A 132 14.47 -19.37 -4.25
CA THR A 132 14.34 -20.81 -4.54
C THR A 132 13.31 -21.10 -5.64
N GLN A 133 12.37 -20.17 -5.89
CA GLN A 133 11.37 -20.30 -6.95
C GLN A 133 11.80 -19.69 -8.30
N GLN A 134 12.86 -18.88 -8.33
CA GLN A 134 13.31 -18.20 -9.56
C GLN A 134 14.40 -18.95 -10.35
N THR A 135 14.96 -20.04 -9.82
CA THR A 135 15.99 -20.85 -10.52
C THR A 135 15.49 -22.20 -11.04
N GLY A 136 14.20 -22.52 -10.92
CA GLY A 136 13.63 -23.79 -11.37
C GLY A 136 12.69 -23.62 -12.57
N ASP A 137 13.24 -23.74 -13.78
CA ASP A 137 12.46 -24.07 -14.97
C ASP A 137 11.72 -25.41 -14.73
N GLY A 138 10.41 -25.33 -14.51
CA GLY A 138 9.62 -26.46 -14.03
C GLY A 138 8.13 -26.16 -14.03
N LEU A 139 7.54 -26.12 -15.22
CA LEU A 139 6.13 -26.42 -15.55
C LEU A 139 5.19 -26.51 -14.33
N ALA A 140 4.66 -25.37 -13.88
CA ALA A 140 3.61 -25.32 -12.87
C ALA A 140 2.34 -25.97 -13.44
N THR A 141 2.16 -27.24 -13.14
CA THR A 141 0.99 -28.03 -13.51
C THR A 141 -0.17 -27.56 -12.66
N PHE A 142 -1.12 -26.91 -13.32
CA PHE A 142 -2.38 -26.44 -12.76
C PHE A 142 -3.21 -27.66 -12.33
N SER A 143 -3.24 -27.99 -11.03
CA SER A 143 -4.11 -29.05 -10.50
C SER A 143 -5.35 -28.43 -9.87
N SER A 144 -6.47 -28.59 -10.57
CA SER A 144 -7.80 -28.19 -10.11
C SER A 144 -8.47 -29.41 -9.50
N GLN A 145 -8.66 -29.46 -8.18
CA GLN A 145 -9.69 -30.31 -7.60
C GLN A 145 -10.26 -29.71 -6.30
N PRO A 146 -11.60 -29.71 -6.12
CA PRO A 146 -12.23 -29.13 -4.95
C PRO A 146 -12.34 -30.18 -3.84
N THR A 147 -12.03 -29.79 -2.62
CA THR A 147 -12.44 -30.52 -1.40
C THR A 147 -13.33 -29.58 -0.60
N GLY A 148 -14.59 -29.99 -0.45
CA GLY A 148 -15.62 -29.22 0.22
C GLY A 148 -15.48 -29.19 1.74
N THR A 149 -16.22 -28.25 2.33
CA THR A 149 -16.74 -28.19 3.71
C THR A 149 -15.69 -28.38 4.81
N GLU A 150 -15.41 -27.36 5.63
CA GLU A 150 -16.27 -27.01 6.76
C GLU A 150 -16.21 -25.50 7.09
N LYS A 151 -17.34 -24.95 7.51
CA LYS A 151 -17.41 -23.62 8.13
C LYS A 151 -16.82 -23.75 9.54
N ASP A 152 -15.54 -23.41 9.67
CA ASP A 152 -14.93 -23.21 10.98
C ASP A 152 -15.15 -21.75 11.39
N ASP A 153 -16.20 -21.53 12.18
CA ASP A 153 -16.41 -20.31 12.98
C ASP A 153 -15.30 -20.27 14.05
N THR A 154 -14.10 -19.85 13.65
CA THR A 154 -13.04 -19.55 14.62
C THR A 154 -13.40 -18.27 15.37
N PRO A 155 -13.53 -18.31 16.70
CA PRO A 155 -13.80 -17.12 17.49
C PRO A 155 -12.58 -16.20 17.39
N LYS A 156 -12.82 -14.92 17.08
CA LYS A 156 -11.81 -13.84 17.12
C LYS A 156 -11.13 -13.84 18.50
N THR A 157 -9.99 -14.52 18.59
CA THR A 157 -9.12 -14.47 19.76
C THR A 157 -8.69 -13.03 19.95
N GLN A 158 -8.97 -12.49 21.13
CA GLN A 158 -8.51 -11.17 21.54
C GLN A 158 -6.98 -11.16 21.39
N GLY A 159 -6.50 -10.45 20.37
CA GLY A 159 -5.11 -10.54 19.92
C GLY A 159 -4.13 -10.31 21.06
N THR A 160 -3.22 -11.25 21.27
CA THR A 160 -2.03 -11.10 22.08
C THR A 160 -1.33 -9.80 21.67
N ARG A 161 -1.09 -8.88 22.62
CA ARG A 161 -0.47 -7.58 22.34
C ARG A 161 0.95 -7.72 21.75
N ALA A 162 1.64 -8.81 22.09
CA ALA A 162 2.95 -9.15 21.53
C ALA A 162 2.80 -9.82 20.17
N ARG A 163 3.52 -9.31 19.16
CA ARG A 163 3.54 -9.88 17.81
C ARG A 163 4.81 -10.70 17.60
N SER A 164 4.68 -11.92 17.07
CA SER A 164 5.83 -12.68 16.60
C SER A 164 6.34 -12.10 15.27
N TRP A 165 7.67 -12.01 15.15
CA TRP A 165 8.41 -11.65 13.95
C TRP A 165 9.16 -12.84 13.36
N ASN A 166 9.00 -14.03 13.95
CA ASN A 166 9.51 -15.27 13.41
C ASN A 166 8.65 -15.69 12.21
N PRO A 167 9.24 -15.91 11.02
CA PRO A 167 8.50 -16.35 9.83
C PRO A 167 7.75 -17.67 10.03
N GLU A 168 8.27 -18.57 10.88
CA GLU A 168 7.64 -19.88 11.15
C GLU A 168 6.31 -19.74 11.91
N ASP A 169 6.25 -18.80 12.85
CA ASP A 169 5.05 -18.59 13.68
C ASP A 169 4.02 -17.68 13.00
N ASN A 170 4.49 -16.81 12.09
CA ASN A 170 3.65 -15.85 11.40
C ASN A 170 4.06 -15.68 9.93
N PRO A 171 3.43 -16.42 9.01
CA PRO A 171 3.74 -16.34 7.58
C PRO A 171 3.45 -14.94 7.01
N ASP A 172 2.48 -14.22 7.59
CA ASP A 172 2.21 -12.82 7.28
C ASP A 172 2.99 -11.90 8.23
N TRP A 173 4.29 -11.77 7.97
CA TRP A 173 5.17 -10.92 8.76
C TRP A 173 4.59 -9.50 8.95
N PRO A 174 4.46 -9.00 10.19
CA PRO A 174 3.70 -7.79 10.46
C PRO A 174 4.50 -6.55 10.05
N VAL A 175 4.05 -5.91 8.97
CA VAL A 175 4.68 -4.69 8.43
C VAL A 175 4.64 -3.53 9.45
N PRO A 176 5.78 -2.84 9.71
CA PRO A 176 5.84 -1.72 10.65
C PRO A 176 4.97 -0.56 10.22
N ARG A 177 4.40 0.15 11.20
CA ARG A 177 3.57 1.34 10.97
C ARG A 177 4.40 2.60 11.15
N MET A 178 3.95 3.70 10.54
CA MET A 178 4.55 5.03 10.74
C MET A 178 4.71 5.42 12.21
N ILE A 179 3.71 5.13 13.04
CA ILE A 179 3.76 5.43 14.48
C ILE A 179 4.87 4.66 15.21
N GLU A 180 5.28 3.50 14.69
CA GLU A 180 6.34 2.69 15.27
C GLU A 180 7.72 3.35 15.10
N THR A 181 7.93 4.24 14.11
CA THR A 181 9.21 4.98 13.99
C THR A 181 9.41 5.93 15.16
N LEU A 182 8.33 6.63 15.59
CA LEU A 182 8.36 7.45 16.79
C LEU A 182 8.50 6.59 18.05
N ALA A 183 7.82 5.44 18.10
CA ALA A 183 7.92 4.53 19.24
C ALA A 183 9.34 4.00 19.42
N LEU A 184 10.04 3.67 18.31
CA LEU A 184 11.45 3.29 18.31
C LEU A 184 12.33 4.42 18.84
N CYS A 185 12.10 5.67 18.42
CA CYS A 185 12.81 6.83 18.96
C CYS A 185 12.63 6.92 20.49
N TYR A 186 11.40 6.73 21.00
CA TYR A 186 11.14 6.73 22.43
C TYR A 186 11.86 5.58 23.17
N LEU A 187 11.79 4.36 22.64
CA LEU A 187 12.48 3.20 23.22
C LEU A 187 14.00 3.40 23.25
N GLY A 188 14.58 4.00 22.20
CA GLY A 188 15.99 4.40 22.18
C GLY A 188 16.33 5.42 23.28
N CYS A 189 15.50 6.46 23.43
CA CYS A 189 15.64 7.43 24.53
C CYS A 189 15.55 6.74 25.90
N LEU A 190 14.63 5.78 26.06
CA LEU A 190 14.44 5.03 27.30
C LEU A 190 15.66 4.17 27.64
N LEU A 191 16.23 3.45 26.66
CA LEU A 191 17.46 2.67 26.84
C LEU A 191 18.65 3.55 27.24
N LEU A 192 18.74 4.75 26.66
CA LEU A 192 19.80 5.72 26.95
C LEU A 192 19.54 6.57 28.19
N ARG A 193 18.39 6.39 28.87
CA ARG A 193 17.97 7.20 30.03
C ARG A 193 17.90 8.71 29.72
N ILE A 194 17.50 9.05 28.50
CA ILE A 194 17.23 10.44 28.10
C ILE A 194 15.81 10.79 28.59
N PRO A 195 15.62 11.88 29.36
CA PRO A 195 14.31 12.24 29.92
C PRO A 195 13.40 12.90 28.87
N THR A 196 13.04 12.14 27.84
CA THR A 196 12.10 12.55 26.79
C THR A 196 10.77 11.88 27.04
N THR A 197 9.70 12.66 27.13
CA THR A 197 8.36 12.11 27.40
C THR A 197 7.63 11.73 26.11
N ILE A 198 6.70 10.76 26.20
CA ILE A 198 5.81 10.41 25.07
C ILE A 198 4.99 11.63 24.62
N GLY A 199 4.56 12.45 25.58
CA GLY A 199 3.79 13.68 25.31
C GLY A 199 4.58 14.70 24.48
N GLU A 200 5.88 14.87 24.76
CA GLU A 200 6.76 15.73 23.98
C GLU A 200 6.94 15.24 22.55
N LEU A 201 7.22 13.95 22.35
CA LEU A 201 7.31 13.38 20.99
C LEU A 201 6.01 13.58 20.21
N CYS A 202 4.86 13.36 20.86
CA CYS A 202 3.55 13.62 20.25
C CYS A 202 3.38 15.10 19.88
N ALA A 203 3.77 16.02 20.77
CA ALA A 203 3.68 17.45 20.53
C ALA A 203 4.60 17.88 19.39
N TRP A 204 5.84 17.40 19.32
CA TRP A 204 6.80 17.73 18.26
C TRP A 204 6.36 17.19 16.90
N ALA A 205 5.84 15.97 16.84
CA ALA A 205 5.27 15.38 15.64
C ALA A 205 4.01 16.15 15.17
N ASN A 206 3.11 16.52 16.08
CA ASN A 206 1.88 17.22 15.73
C ASN A 206 2.10 18.68 15.30
N SER A 207 3.07 19.36 15.91
CA SER A 207 3.44 20.75 15.60
C SER A 207 4.32 20.90 14.36
N ARG A 208 4.63 19.80 13.65
CA ARG A 208 5.51 19.77 12.46
C ARG A 208 6.95 20.23 12.74
N ARG A 209 7.39 20.20 14.00
CA ARG A 209 8.79 20.45 14.36
C ARG A 209 9.65 19.24 14.05
N MET A 210 9.12 18.06 14.37
CA MET A 210 9.75 16.78 14.06
C MET A 210 9.19 16.22 12.75
N PRO A 211 10.04 15.67 11.87
CA PRO A 211 9.63 15.00 10.63
C PRO A 211 8.64 13.85 10.92
N TYR A 212 7.36 14.01 10.55
CA TYR A 212 6.34 12.97 10.72
C TYR A 212 5.11 13.19 9.83
N LYS A 213 4.47 14.37 9.90
CA LYS A 213 3.23 14.64 9.14
C LYS A 213 3.46 14.80 7.63
N LEU A 214 4.58 15.41 7.25
CA LEU A 214 4.93 15.69 5.86
C LEU A 214 5.96 14.71 5.31
N SER A 215 6.29 13.66 6.07
CA SER A 215 7.40 12.77 5.77
C SER A 215 7.30 12.08 4.41
N TYR A 216 6.09 11.91 3.86
CA TYR A 216 5.90 11.39 2.50
C TYR A 216 6.47 12.33 1.42
N TYR A 217 6.32 13.64 1.59
CA TYR A 217 6.77 14.63 0.60
C TYR A 217 8.28 14.90 0.70
N ASP A 218 8.89 14.56 1.83
CA ASP A 218 10.34 14.67 2.04
C ASP A 218 11.10 13.48 1.40
N LEU A 219 10.40 12.46 0.88
CA LEU A 219 11.01 11.31 0.22
C LEU A 219 11.45 11.64 -1.23
N PRO A 220 12.48 10.96 -1.77
CA PRO A 220 12.84 11.08 -3.18
C PRO A 220 11.66 10.78 -4.13
N GLU A 221 11.53 11.54 -5.21
CA GLU A 221 10.44 11.40 -6.20
C GLU A 221 10.37 9.98 -6.78
N GLU A 222 11.53 9.36 -7.05
CA GLU A 222 11.61 7.99 -7.57
C GLU A 222 10.95 6.97 -6.63
N MET A 223 11.08 7.14 -5.32
CA MET A 223 10.44 6.27 -4.33
C MET A 223 8.94 6.57 -4.26
N GLN A 224 8.54 7.85 -4.33
CA GLN A 224 7.14 8.25 -4.30
C GLN A 224 6.35 7.67 -5.47
N ASP A 225 6.94 7.69 -6.67
CA ASP A 225 6.31 7.21 -7.90
C ASP A 225 6.21 5.68 -7.94
N ARG A 226 7.19 4.96 -7.38
CA ARG A 226 7.24 3.50 -7.36
C ARG A 226 6.45 2.84 -6.24
N LEU A 227 6.03 3.61 -5.24
CA LEU A 227 5.39 3.09 -4.04
C LEU A 227 3.95 2.58 -4.31
N PRO A 228 3.59 1.36 -3.88
CA PRO A 228 2.21 0.87 -3.96
C PRO A 228 1.21 1.81 -3.27
N SER A 229 0.01 1.94 -3.85
CA SER A 229 -1.03 2.87 -3.37
C SER A 229 -1.45 2.64 -1.91
N ALA A 230 -1.45 1.39 -1.45
CA ALA A 230 -1.74 1.02 -0.06
C ALA A 230 -0.71 1.62 0.92
N TYR A 231 0.58 1.52 0.58
CA TYR A 231 1.68 2.07 1.37
C TYR A 231 1.75 3.60 1.27
N THR A 232 1.48 4.17 0.10
CA THR A 232 1.32 5.61 -0.07
C THR A 232 0.23 6.16 0.85
N ARG A 233 -0.90 5.47 0.98
CA ARG A 233 -1.97 5.83 1.92
C ARG A 233 -1.52 5.71 3.39
N ALA A 234 -0.73 4.70 3.72
CA ALA A 234 -0.19 4.51 5.06
C ALA A 234 0.80 5.62 5.45
N LEU A 235 1.72 6.00 4.56
CA LEU A 235 2.66 7.12 4.78
C LEU A 235 1.96 8.48 4.86
N LYS A 236 0.85 8.66 4.12
CA LYS A 236 0.04 9.90 4.16
C LYS A 236 -0.95 9.95 5.32
N LEU A 237 -1.10 8.88 6.10
CA LEU A 237 -2.06 8.85 7.22
C LEU A 237 -1.77 9.93 8.27
N PRO A 238 -0.51 10.15 8.73
CA PRO A 238 -0.18 11.20 9.70
C PRO A 238 -0.51 12.63 9.26
N LEU A 239 -0.64 12.88 7.95
CA LEU A 239 -1.04 14.19 7.44
C LEU A 239 -2.50 14.53 7.78
N ARG A 240 -3.36 13.50 7.82
CA ARG A 240 -4.81 13.66 7.92
C ARG A 240 -5.32 13.65 9.36
N SER A 241 -4.56 13.07 10.27
CA SER A 241 -4.94 12.93 11.67
C SER A 241 -3.86 13.45 12.61
N SER A 242 -4.29 13.99 13.74
CA SER A 242 -3.36 14.30 14.82
C SER A 242 -2.98 13.02 15.55
N LEU A 243 -1.70 12.86 15.87
CA LEU A 243 -1.23 11.76 16.70
C LEU A 243 -1.78 11.94 18.12
N ARG A 244 -2.54 10.96 18.62
CA ARG A 244 -3.04 10.97 20.00
C ARG A 244 -2.04 10.27 20.90
N GLY A 245 -1.86 10.79 22.12
CA GLY A 245 -0.95 10.20 23.10
C GLY A 245 -1.28 8.74 23.44
N ILE A 246 -2.57 8.38 23.48
CA ILE A 246 -3.02 6.99 23.71
C ILE A 246 -2.52 6.03 22.61
N ASP A 247 -2.59 6.45 21.34
CA ASP A 247 -2.18 5.62 20.21
C ASP A 247 -0.66 5.40 20.25
N MET A 248 0.08 6.46 20.61
CA MET A 248 1.53 6.41 20.76
C MET A 248 1.95 5.51 21.93
N HIS A 249 1.28 5.64 23.08
CA HIS A 249 1.55 4.78 24.24
C HIS A 249 1.29 3.31 23.93
N ASN A 250 0.17 3.00 23.25
CA ASN A 250 -0.12 1.65 22.80
C ASN A 250 0.93 1.14 21.81
N ALA A 251 1.37 1.97 20.86
CA ALA A 251 2.43 1.59 19.92
C ALA A 251 3.75 1.28 20.62
N VAL A 252 4.14 2.08 21.63
CA VAL A 252 5.33 1.82 22.46
C VAL A 252 5.20 0.52 23.24
N LEU A 253 4.06 0.29 23.90
CA LEU A 253 3.80 -0.94 24.65
C LEU A 253 3.81 -2.18 23.76
N ASP A 254 3.06 -2.15 22.64
CA ASP A 254 2.98 -3.26 21.70
C ASP A 254 4.38 -3.61 21.16
N LEU A 255 5.17 -2.58 20.85
CA LEU A 255 6.53 -2.75 20.35
C LEU A 255 7.47 -3.32 21.42
N ALA A 256 7.42 -2.79 22.65
CA ALA A 256 8.22 -3.32 23.77
C ALA A 256 7.87 -4.78 24.09
N LEU A 257 6.58 -5.12 24.12
CA LEU A 257 6.12 -6.50 24.30
C LEU A 257 6.56 -7.41 23.16
N SER A 258 6.54 -6.90 21.92
CA SER A 258 7.03 -7.66 20.76
C SER A 258 8.55 -7.90 20.85
N TYR A 259 9.36 -6.91 21.22
CA TYR A 259 10.80 -7.10 21.46
C TYR A 259 11.09 -8.12 22.57
N HIS A 260 10.32 -8.07 23.66
CA HIS A 260 10.45 -9.04 24.74
C HIS A 260 10.10 -10.46 24.27
N HIS A 261 9.01 -10.61 23.52
CA HIS A 261 8.57 -11.91 23.02
C HIS A 261 9.55 -12.52 22.01
N ASN A 262 10.12 -11.72 21.10
CA ASN A 262 11.01 -12.22 20.04
C ASN A 262 12.47 -12.40 20.50
N TYR A 263 12.96 -11.54 21.38
CA TYR A 263 14.39 -11.49 21.73
C TYR A 263 14.68 -11.53 23.23
N GLY A 264 13.66 -11.64 24.09
CA GLY A 264 13.83 -11.55 25.54
C GLY A 264 14.31 -10.17 26.02
N MET A 265 14.25 -9.15 25.17
CA MET A 265 14.74 -7.81 25.49
C MET A 265 13.89 -7.19 26.60
N VAL A 266 14.55 -6.62 27.61
CA VAL A 266 13.90 -5.92 28.72
C VAL A 266 14.27 -4.45 28.65
N PHE A 267 13.25 -3.59 28.56
CA PHE A 267 13.44 -2.15 28.62
C PHE A 267 13.52 -1.70 30.09
N PRO A 268 14.40 -0.73 30.40
CA PRO A 268 14.50 -0.21 31.76
C PRO A 268 13.22 0.51 32.16
N ALA A 269 12.95 0.56 33.47
CA ALA A 269 11.91 1.40 34.02
C ALA A 269 12.15 2.88 33.67
N ILE A 270 11.06 3.64 33.58
CA ILE A 270 11.10 5.09 33.36
C ILE A 270 11.96 5.68 34.48
N SER A 271 12.95 6.49 34.11
CA SER A 271 13.82 7.15 35.08
C SER A 271 13.02 8.24 35.80
N ASP A 272 12.56 7.93 37.01
CA ASP A 272 11.69 8.83 37.79
C ASP A 272 12.35 10.18 38.07
N THR A 273 13.59 10.18 38.56
CA THR A 273 14.29 11.41 38.98
C THR A 273 14.45 12.44 37.85
N PRO A 274 15.03 12.13 36.68
CA PRO A 274 15.18 13.13 35.62
C PRO A 274 13.84 13.48 34.96
N THR A 275 12.85 12.58 34.96
CA THR A 275 11.51 12.85 34.44
C THR A 275 10.75 13.82 35.35
N ILE A 276 10.84 13.65 36.67
CA ILE A 276 10.26 14.57 37.65
C ILE A 276 10.93 15.94 37.55
N VAL A 277 12.26 16.00 37.50
CA VAL A 277 13.00 17.26 37.32
C VAL A 277 12.59 17.94 36.01
N HIS A 278 12.40 17.17 34.95
CA HIS A 278 11.91 17.67 33.67
C HIS A 278 10.49 18.27 33.80
N PHE A 279 9.55 17.58 34.44
CA PHE A 279 8.21 18.12 34.69
C PHE A 279 8.20 19.35 35.60
N VAL A 280 9.02 19.36 36.65
CA VAL A 280 9.21 20.52 37.54
C VAL A 280 9.67 21.74 36.74
N ARG A 281 10.63 21.56 35.81
CA ARG A 281 11.08 22.62 34.90
C ARG A 281 9.98 23.06 33.95
N GLN A 282 9.23 22.14 33.35
CA GLN A 282 8.14 22.47 32.42
C GLN A 282 6.98 23.22 33.12
N LEU A 283 6.67 22.87 34.36
CA LEU A 283 5.61 23.49 35.16
C LEU A 283 6.09 24.73 35.93
N THR A 284 7.35 25.14 35.75
CA THR A 284 7.97 26.26 36.48
C THR A 284 7.84 26.16 38.02
N LEU A 285 7.81 24.93 38.55
CA LEU A 285 7.64 24.70 39.98
C LEU A 285 8.94 25.03 40.73
N PRO A 286 8.86 25.62 41.94
CA PRO A 286 10.05 25.86 42.77
C PRO A 286 10.77 24.54 43.06
N GLY A 287 12.10 24.52 42.87
CA GLY A 287 12.94 23.30 42.96
C GLY A 287 12.92 22.56 44.31
N LYS A 288 12.24 23.07 45.33
CA LYS A 288 12.06 22.41 46.63
C LYS A 288 11.16 21.17 46.56
N CYS A 289 10.20 21.09 45.62
CA CYS A 289 9.30 19.93 45.51
C CYS A 289 10.00 18.62 45.12
N SER A 290 11.23 18.65 44.58
CA SER A 290 11.93 17.41 44.16
C SER A 290 12.64 16.70 45.32
N GLN A 291 12.91 17.38 46.44
CA GLN A 291 13.59 16.79 47.60
C GLN A 291 12.60 16.12 48.56
N ASP A 292 11.34 16.57 48.58
CA ASP A 292 10.33 16.10 49.52
C ASP A 292 9.61 14.81 49.07
N ALA A 293 9.97 14.25 47.90
CA ALA A 293 9.38 13.01 47.38
C ALA A 293 10.08 11.71 47.84
N TYR A 294 11.15 11.83 48.63
CA TYR A 294 11.74 10.69 49.36
C TYR A 294 11.70 10.93 50.89
N PRO A 295 10.53 10.85 51.54
CA PRO A 295 10.51 10.61 52.96
C PRO A 295 10.61 9.09 53.22
N CYS A 296 11.73 8.70 53.83
CA CYS A 296 11.88 7.52 54.68
C CYS A 296 11.89 6.12 54.03
N LEU A 297 13.10 5.63 53.74
CA LEU A 297 13.45 4.23 53.99
C LEU A 297 14.72 4.20 54.87
N TYR A 298 14.49 4.21 56.18
CA TYR A 298 15.34 3.58 57.19
C TYR A 298 14.48 2.54 57.89
#